data_AF-A0A959GWJ1-F1
#
_entry.id   AF-A0A959GWJ1-F1
#
_cell.length_a   1.000
_cell.length_b   1.000
_cell.length_c   1.000
_cell.angle_alpha   90.00
_cell.angle_beta   90.00
_cell.angle_gamma   90.00
#
_symmetry.space_group_name_H-M   'P 1'
#
loop_
_entity.id
_entity.type
_entity.pdbx_description
1 polymer ?
#
loop_
_entity_poly.entity_id
_entity_poly.type
_entity_poly.pdbx_seq_one_letter_code
_entity_poly.pdbx_strand_id
1 'polypeptide(L)'
;MMSCKTKLLTAVLFSLLASACISGPDEGSHYQVKLECQPISQDESLPQSAVYAIVNQSKVKIATVSTCDSIAFGDYATYQIPDSALAAVGGWWAGAGDYIYAIEEGGRLAFYRAYIDEMQEQGGYAYENIGTYENGHFNLQLPLRPEELAGTYTQSHEEGSHILFIGLKEDTVKAELFKMDGILPPINQLNLLMAALEPQPLDPFDLNINNMHFRCPLGEGEFARTDGSIVAIFRDEHFKGRPLRLEKILSEDYSPPVE
;
A
#
# COMPACT_ATOMS: atom_id res chain seq x y z
N MET A 1 28.10 69.76 -56.85
CA MET A 1 28.25 68.31 -56.59
C MET A 1 27.76 68.05 -55.17
N MET A 2 26.44 67.90 -54.97
CA MET A 2 25.73 66.61 -54.80
C MET A 2 26.41 65.71 -53.77
N SER A 3 26.04 65.82 -52.49
CA SER A 3 24.85 65.26 -51.80
C SER A 3 25.24 63.96 -51.09
N CYS A 4 25.49 64.10 -49.79
CA CYS A 4 25.87 63.06 -48.85
C CYS A 4 24.61 62.54 -48.14
N LYS A 5 24.64 61.22 -47.89
CA LYS A 5 23.55 60.38 -47.41
C LYS A 5 23.10 60.70 -45.98
N THR A 6 21.89 60.21 -45.69
CA THR A 6 21.44 59.56 -44.44
C THR A 6 20.59 60.42 -43.50
N LYS A 7 19.40 59.89 -43.21
CA LYS A 7 18.62 59.86 -41.95
C LYS A 7 17.13 59.85 -42.30
N LEU A 8 16.23 59.14 -41.65
CA LEU A 8 16.27 58.18 -40.55
C LEU A 8 14.88 57.53 -40.65
N LEU A 9 14.78 56.22 -40.83
CA LEU A 9 13.47 55.56 -40.91
C LEU A 9 12.99 55.24 -39.49
N THR A 10 11.82 55.76 -39.17
CA THR A 10 11.03 55.50 -37.96
C THR A 10 10.65 54.01 -37.90
N ALA A 11 10.98 53.32 -36.81
CA ALA A 11 10.38 52.02 -36.51
C ALA A 11 10.06 51.95 -35.01
N VAL A 12 8.78 51.68 -34.78
CA VAL A 12 8.01 51.75 -33.55
C VAL A 12 8.56 50.83 -32.46
N LEU A 13 8.68 51.38 -31.26
CA LEU A 13 8.83 50.65 -29.99
C LEU A 13 7.59 49.75 -29.79
N PHE A 14 7.77 48.42 -29.86
CA PHE A 14 6.79 47.48 -29.34
C PHE A 14 7.38 46.88 -28.06
N SER A 15 6.93 47.42 -26.93
CA SER A 15 7.28 46.95 -25.60
C SER A 15 6.83 45.50 -25.41
N LEU A 16 7.79 44.60 -25.21
CA LEU A 16 7.58 43.27 -24.67
C LEU A 16 7.10 43.42 -23.21
N LEU A 17 5.78 43.33 -23.00
CA LEU A 17 5.19 43.13 -21.69
C LEU A 17 5.01 41.63 -21.45
N ALA A 18 5.76 41.16 -20.46
CA ALA A 18 5.48 40.06 -19.54
C ALA A 18 4.38 39.05 -19.93
N SER A 19 4.79 37.86 -20.40
CA SER A 19 4.12 36.63 -20.00
C SER A 19 4.79 36.13 -18.73
N ALA A 20 4.43 36.73 -17.60
CA ALA A 20 4.50 36.02 -16.34
C ALA A 20 3.39 34.96 -16.42
N CYS A 21 3.77 33.69 -16.44
CA CYS A 21 2.87 32.62 -16.06
C CYS A 21 2.46 32.89 -14.61
N ILE A 22 1.34 33.60 -14.43
CA ILE A 22 0.51 33.47 -13.26
C ILE A 22 -0.11 32.08 -13.40
N SER A 23 0.57 31.07 -12.84
CA SER A 23 -0.12 29.92 -12.27
C SER A 23 -1.03 30.51 -11.21
N GLY A 24 -2.32 30.60 -11.54
CA GLY A 24 -3.34 30.96 -10.57
C GLY A 24 -3.26 30.01 -9.37
N PRO A 25 -3.70 30.44 -8.18
CA PRO A 25 -3.83 29.55 -7.04
C PRO A 25 -4.72 28.37 -7.45
N ASP A 26 -4.20 27.17 -7.21
CA ASP A 26 -4.86 25.88 -7.38
C ASP A 26 -6.29 26.00 -6.83
N GLU A 27 -7.30 25.84 -7.70
CA GLU A 27 -8.69 25.74 -7.27
C GLU A 27 -8.76 24.51 -6.35
N GLY A 28 -9.04 24.75 -5.07
CA GLY A 28 -9.01 23.75 -4.01
C GLY A 28 -9.64 22.44 -4.46
N SER A 29 -8.80 21.42 -4.60
CA SER A 29 -9.26 20.09 -4.97
C SER A 29 -10.07 19.53 -3.81
N HIS A 30 -11.38 19.79 -3.79
CA HIS A 30 -12.27 19.15 -2.84
C HIS A 30 -12.33 17.66 -3.17
N TYR A 31 -11.55 16.85 -2.43
CA TYR A 31 -11.57 15.41 -2.55
C TYR A 31 -13.00 14.89 -2.31
N GLN A 32 -13.57 14.18 -3.29
CA GLN A 32 -14.77 13.40 -3.04
C GLN A 32 -14.36 12.08 -2.41
N VAL A 33 -14.43 12.03 -1.08
CA VAL A 33 -14.08 10.85 -0.29
C VAL A 33 -15.31 10.19 0.32
N LYS A 34 -15.33 8.86 0.25
CA LYS A 34 -16.24 8.00 1.00
C LYS A 34 -15.43 6.90 1.67
N LEU A 35 -15.75 6.59 2.92
CA LEU A 35 -15.30 5.38 3.60
C LEU A 35 -16.42 4.35 3.56
N GLU A 36 -16.11 3.14 3.13
CA GLU A 36 -17.09 2.06 2.96
C GLU A 36 -16.67 0.83 3.77
N CYS A 37 -17.56 0.41 4.67
CA CYS A 37 -17.43 -0.83 5.42
C CYS A 37 -18.02 -1.99 4.62
N GLN A 38 -17.26 -3.08 4.49
CA GLN A 38 -17.72 -4.31 3.87
C GLN A 38 -17.47 -5.49 4.81
N PRO A 39 -18.51 -6.20 5.29
CA PRO A 39 -18.34 -7.41 6.08
C PRO A 39 -17.57 -8.47 5.29
N ILE A 40 -16.55 -9.05 5.90
CA ILE A 40 -15.73 -10.13 5.32
C ILE A 40 -15.83 -11.44 6.12
N SER A 41 -16.33 -11.39 7.36
CA SER A 41 -16.71 -12.57 8.14
C SER A 41 -18.23 -12.59 8.34
N GLN A 42 -18.83 -13.79 8.26
CA GLN A 42 -20.23 -14.03 8.64
C GLN A 42 -20.35 -14.62 10.04
N ASP A 43 -19.24 -14.86 10.73
CA ASP A 43 -19.24 -15.35 12.09
C ASP A 43 -19.56 -14.19 13.04
N GLU A 44 -20.77 -14.20 13.62
CA GLU A 44 -21.19 -13.17 14.59
C GLU A 44 -20.36 -13.22 15.89
N SER A 45 -19.71 -14.34 16.19
CA SER A 45 -18.81 -14.48 17.34
C SER A 45 -17.42 -13.89 17.11
N LEU A 46 -17.07 -13.60 15.85
CA LEU A 46 -15.85 -12.92 15.45
C LEU A 46 -16.10 -12.13 14.15
N PRO A 47 -16.89 -11.04 14.24
CA PRO A 47 -17.20 -10.24 13.07
C PRO A 47 -15.92 -9.58 12.57
N GLN A 48 -15.86 -9.42 11.25
CA GLN A 48 -14.77 -8.71 10.59
C GLN A 48 -15.32 -7.94 9.41
N SER A 49 -14.82 -6.71 9.26
CA SER A 49 -15.14 -5.81 8.16
C SER A 49 -13.86 -5.26 7.54
N ALA A 50 -13.81 -5.24 6.22
CA ALA A 50 -12.83 -4.48 5.46
C ALA A 50 -13.30 -3.02 5.31
N VAL A 51 -12.39 -2.07 5.50
CA VAL A 51 -12.66 -0.65 5.27
C VAL A 51 -11.99 -0.22 3.99
N TYR A 52 -12.77 0.36 3.08
CA TYR A 52 -12.29 0.88 1.82
C TYR A 52 -12.40 2.40 1.77
N ALA A 53 -11.34 3.06 1.32
CA ALA A 53 -11.38 4.46 0.92
C ALA A 53 -11.71 4.54 -0.57
N ILE A 54 -12.73 5.33 -0.91
CA ILE A 54 -13.12 5.64 -2.28
C ILE A 54 -12.88 7.14 -2.48
N VAL A 55 -11.89 7.48 -3.30
CA VAL A 55 -11.49 8.86 -3.58
C VAL A 55 -11.50 9.08 -5.08
N ASN A 56 -12.31 10.02 -5.57
CA ASN A 56 -12.40 10.35 -7.01
C ASN A 56 -12.51 9.10 -7.91
N GLN A 57 -13.33 8.11 -7.50
CA GLN A 57 -13.56 6.80 -8.14
C GLN A 57 -12.48 5.72 -7.92
N SER A 58 -11.32 6.05 -7.35
CA SER A 58 -10.32 5.06 -6.94
C SER A 58 -10.70 4.43 -5.61
N LYS A 59 -10.79 3.09 -5.56
CA LYS A 59 -11.11 2.33 -4.35
C LYS A 59 -9.90 1.54 -3.87
N VAL A 60 -9.49 1.71 -2.61
CA VAL A 60 -8.43 0.93 -1.98
C VAL A 60 -8.86 0.48 -0.58
N LYS A 61 -8.43 -0.72 -0.17
CA LYS A 61 -8.63 -1.18 1.21
C LYS A 61 -7.63 -0.46 2.12
N ILE A 62 -8.12 0.17 3.19
CA ILE A 62 -7.30 0.93 4.14
C ILE A 62 -7.27 0.31 5.54
N ALA A 63 -8.17 -0.63 5.87
CA ALA A 63 -8.10 -1.35 7.14
C ALA A 63 -8.91 -2.65 7.12
N THR A 64 -8.71 -3.46 8.16
CA THR A 64 -9.63 -4.52 8.59
C THR A 64 -9.88 -4.30 10.08
N VAL A 65 -11.14 -4.34 10.47
CA VAL A 65 -11.63 -4.02 11.81
C VAL A 65 -12.71 -5.03 12.21
N SER A 66 -13.01 -5.17 13.50
CA SER A 66 -14.01 -6.15 13.97
C SER A 66 -15.42 -5.79 13.49
N THR A 67 -15.84 -4.56 13.75
CA THR A 67 -17.13 -4.01 13.28
C THR A 67 -16.91 -2.64 12.66
N CYS A 68 -17.78 -2.25 11.74
CA CYS A 68 -17.61 -1.01 10.99
C CYS A 68 -18.94 -0.54 10.44
N ASP A 69 -19.32 0.68 10.82
CA ASP A 69 -20.43 1.43 10.26
C ASP A 69 -20.01 2.88 10.01
N SER A 70 -20.80 3.60 9.20
CA SER A 70 -20.61 5.04 9.01
C SER A 70 -20.89 5.81 10.30
N ILE A 71 -19.99 6.72 10.67
CA ILE A 71 -20.19 7.62 11.80
C ILE A 71 -20.84 8.90 11.26
N ALA A 72 -21.97 9.30 11.83
CA ALA A 72 -22.62 10.54 11.43
C ALA A 72 -21.80 11.76 11.88
N PHE A 73 -21.83 12.83 11.07
CA PHE A 73 -21.12 14.08 11.38
C PHE A 73 -21.42 14.61 12.79
N GLY A 74 -22.67 14.51 13.24
CA GLY A 74 -23.09 14.95 14.57
C GLY A 74 -22.43 14.18 15.73
N ASP A 75 -21.86 13.00 15.45
CA ASP A 75 -21.24 12.13 16.45
C ASP A 75 -19.71 12.22 16.45
N TYR A 76 -19.08 13.00 15.55
CA TYR A 76 -17.62 13.07 15.43
C TYR A 76 -16.93 13.43 16.75
N ALA A 77 -17.47 14.41 17.47
CA ALA A 77 -16.91 14.85 18.75
C ALA A 77 -16.90 13.74 19.82
N THR A 78 -17.86 12.81 19.78
CA THR A 78 -17.92 11.64 20.69
C THR A 78 -16.69 10.74 20.53
N TYR A 79 -16.18 10.64 19.30
CA TYR A 79 -15.04 9.81 18.94
C TYR A 79 -13.75 10.63 18.77
N GLN A 80 -13.75 11.89 19.22
CA GLN A 80 -12.64 12.84 19.06
C GLN A 80 -12.17 13.01 17.61
N ILE A 81 -13.09 12.82 16.66
CA ILE A 81 -12.86 13.06 15.23
C ILE A 81 -13.01 14.56 14.96
N PRO A 82 -12.08 15.21 14.23
CA PRO A 82 -12.20 16.62 13.88
C PRO A 82 -13.50 16.90 13.09
N ASP A 83 -14.12 18.05 13.35
CA ASP A 83 -15.31 18.52 12.61
C ASP A 83 -15.02 18.83 11.13
N SER A 84 -13.76 19.03 10.77
CA SER A 84 -13.31 19.17 9.39
C SER A 84 -13.12 17.84 8.65
N ALA A 85 -13.29 16.69 9.32
CA ALA A 85 -13.19 15.40 8.66
C ALA A 85 -14.30 15.24 7.60
N LEU A 86 -13.92 14.69 6.45
CA LEU A 86 -14.80 14.56 5.30
C LEU A 86 -15.65 13.28 5.35
N ALA A 87 -15.13 12.23 5.99
CA ALA A 87 -15.82 10.97 6.18
C ALA A 87 -15.24 10.25 7.40
N ALA A 88 -16.09 9.50 8.11
CA ALA A 88 -15.66 8.65 9.22
C ALA A 88 -16.46 7.34 9.28
N VAL A 89 -15.79 6.29 9.73
CA VAL A 89 -16.36 4.98 10.01
C VAL A 89 -15.76 4.44 11.30
N GLY A 90 -16.46 3.52 11.94
CA GLY A 90 -15.92 2.79 13.07
C GLY A 90 -16.91 1.82 13.65
N GLY A 91 -16.47 1.12 14.68
CA GLY A 91 -17.30 0.14 15.36
C GLY A 91 -16.68 -0.26 16.70
N TRP A 92 -17.54 -0.72 17.59
CA TRP A 92 -17.15 -1.29 18.88
C TRP A 92 -17.58 -2.75 18.91
N TRP A 93 -16.70 -3.63 19.38
CA TRP A 93 -16.97 -5.03 19.55
C TRP A 93 -16.10 -5.64 20.65
N ALA A 94 -16.73 -6.42 21.53
CA ALA A 94 -16.09 -7.17 22.62
C ALA A 94 -15.07 -6.37 23.46
N GLY A 95 -15.40 -5.13 23.81
CA GLY A 95 -14.54 -4.29 24.65
C GLY A 95 -13.46 -3.51 23.90
N ALA A 96 -13.40 -3.61 22.57
CA ALA A 96 -12.49 -2.83 21.75
C ALA A 96 -13.23 -2.08 20.62
N GLY A 97 -12.65 -1.00 20.14
CA GLY A 97 -13.19 -0.22 19.03
C GLY A 97 -12.14 0.25 18.05
N ASP A 98 -12.52 0.30 16.79
CA ASP A 98 -11.71 0.83 15.70
C ASP A 98 -12.43 2.01 15.06
N TYR A 99 -11.73 3.13 14.91
CA TYR A 99 -12.29 4.37 14.38
C TYR A 99 -11.36 4.93 13.32
N ILE A 100 -11.92 5.28 12.17
CA ILE A 100 -11.15 5.76 11.01
C ILE A 100 -11.84 6.97 10.43
N TYR A 101 -11.07 8.02 10.13
CA TYR A 101 -11.57 9.18 9.40
C TYR A 101 -10.62 9.63 8.30
N ALA A 102 -11.17 10.37 7.34
CA ALA A 102 -10.43 11.04 6.28
C ALA A 102 -10.56 12.56 6.43
N ILE A 103 -9.45 13.29 6.30
CA ILE A 103 -9.39 14.75 6.47
C ILE A 103 -8.47 15.36 5.41
N GLU A 104 -8.79 16.56 4.94
CA GLU A 104 -7.90 17.29 4.05
C GLU A 104 -6.93 18.16 4.87
N GLU A 105 -5.62 17.93 4.71
CA GLU A 105 -4.58 18.63 5.45
C GLU A 105 -3.42 18.98 4.51
N GLY A 106 -3.19 20.27 4.27
CA GLY A 106 -2.07 20.72 3.44
C GLY A 106 -2.16 20.31 1.96
N GLY A 107 -3.36 20.28 1.39
CA GLY A 107 -3.61 19.96 -0.03
C GLY A 107 -3.65 18.46 -0.36
N ARG A 108 -3.47 17.60 0.64
CA ARG A 108 -3.58 16.14 0.53
C ARG A 108 -4.70 15.62 1.42
N LEU A 109 -5.27 14.48 1.03
CA LEU A 109 -6.21 13.76 1.86
C LEU A 109 -5.43 12.81 2.77
N ALA A 110 -5.60 12.90 4.08
CA ALA A 110 -4.98 12.02 5.06
C ALA A 110 -6.02 11.09 5.69
N PHE A 111 -5.61 9.87 6.03
CA PHE A 111 -6.43 8.88 6.71
C PHE A 111 -5.83 8.61 8.08
N TYR A 112 -6.68 8.64 9.10
CA TYR A 112 -6.28 8.39 10.48
C TYR A 112 -7.06 7.23 11.07
N ARG A 113 -6.41 6.42 11.91
CA ARG A 113 -7.04 5.32 12.64
C ARG A 113 -6.70 5.39 14.12
N ALA A 114 -7.67 5.14 14.97
CA ALA A 114 -7.48 4.85 16.38
C ALA A 114 -8.02 3.46 16.70
N TYR A 115 -7.30 2.73 17.55
CA TYR A 115 -7.78 1.53 18.22
C TYR A 115 -7.97 1.86 19.70
N ILE A 116 -9.09 1.45 20.26
CA ILE A 116 -9.48 1.67 21.65
C ILE A 116 -9.74 0.33 22.30
N ASP A 117 -9.23 0.12 23.49
CA ASP A 117 -9.51 -1.05 24.31
C ASP A 117 -10.07 -0.61 25.67
N GLU A 118 -11.09 -1.29 26.19
CA GLU A 118 -11.72 -0.95 27.47
C GLU A 118 -10.77 -1.02 28.66
N MET A 119 -9.70 -1.81 28.54
CA MET A 119 -8.65 -1.96 29.53
C MET A 119 -7.51 -0.94 29.38
N GLN A 120 -7.58 -0.05 28.38
CA GLN A 120 -6.50 0.92 28.15
C GLN A 120 -6.40 1.93 29.31
N GLU A 121 -5.18 2.17 29.80
CA GLU A 121 -4.94 3.12 30.90
C GLU A 121 -4.95 4.58 30.43
N GLN A 122 -4.64 4.83 29.15
CA GLN A 122 -4.68 6.17 28.56
C GLN A 122 -6.08 6.51 28.05
N GLY A 123 -6.68 7.56 28.59
CA GLY A 123 -7.97 8.06 28.10
C GLY A 123 -7.83 8.73 26.73
N GLY A 124 -8.82 8.50 25.85
CA GLY A 124 -8.96 9.19 24.58
C GLY A 124 -8.57 8.36 23.36
N TYR A 125 -8.64 9.00 22.18
CA TYR A 125 -8.40 8.35 20.90
C TYR A 125 -7.01 8.74 20.36
N ALA A 126 -6.08 7.80 20.39
CA ALA A 126 -4.75 7.97 19.83
C ALA A 126 -4.79 7.70 18.32
N TYR A 127 -5.24 8.69 17.55
CA TYR A 127 -5.29 8.59 16.10
C TYR A 127 -3.88 8.64 15.49
N GLU A 128 -3.56 7.63 14.69
CA GLU A 128 -2.33 7.53 13.92
C GLU A 128 -2.62 7.69 12.42
N ASN A 129 -1.71 8.33 11.69
CA ASN A 129 -1.83 8.44 10.25
C ASN A 129 -1.55 7.08 9.61
N ILE A 130 -2.52 6.54 8.88
CA ILE A 130 -2.41 5.24 8.19
C ILE A 130 -2.20 5.40 6.68
N GLY A 131 -2.12 6.64 6.20
CA GLY A 131 -1.81 6.94 4.82
C GLY A 131 -2.35 8.26 4.32
N THR A 132 -1.99 8.57 3.08
CA THR A 132 -2.42 9.76 2.36
C THR A 132 -2.87 9.43 0.94
N TYR A 133 -3.66 10.30 0.36
CA TYR A 133 -3.96 10.35 -1.07
C TYR A 133 -3.56 11.72 -1.61
N GLU A 134 -2.66 11.70 -2.60
CA GLU A 134 -2.09 12.90 -3.21
C GLU A 134 -1.77 12.60 -4.68
N ASN A 135 -2.01 13.56 -5.57
CA ASN A 135 -1.70 13.44 -7.00
C ASN A 135 -2.28 12.18 -7.69
N GLY A 136 -3.44 11.70 -7.24
CA GLY A 136 -4.07 10.51 -7.81
C GLY A 136 -3.64 9.17 -7.21
N HIS A 137 -2.75 9.17 -6.23
CA HIS A 137 -2.13 7.97 -5.68
C HIS A 137 -2.36 7.84 -4.18
N PHE A 138 -2.64 6.62 -3.72
CA PHE A 138 -2.63 6.27 -2.30
C PHE A 138 -1.21 5.90 -1.84
N ASN A 139 -0.80 6.44 -0.70
CA ASN A 139 0.40 6.04 0.02
C ASN A 139 -0.04 5.59 1.42
N LEU A 140 -0.17 4.26 1.62
CA LEU A 140 -0.72 3.69 2.85
C LEU A 140 0.38 3.06 3.72
N GLN A 141 0.32 3.35 5.01
CA GLN A 141 1.20 2.81 6.05
C GLN A 141 0.48 1.72 6.85
N LEU A 142 0.00 0.70 6.16
CA LEU A 142 -0.69 -0.41 6.83
C LEU A 142 0.32 -1.45 7.30
N PRO A 143 0.24 -1.90 8.56
CA PRO A 143 1.00 -3.07 8.98
C PRO A 143 0.65 -4.24 8.06
N LEU A 144 1.68 -4.98 7.66
CA LEU A 144 1.52 -6.21 6.90
C LEU A 144 0.82 -7.24 7.77
N ARG A 145 -0.20 -7.89 7.22
CA ARG A 145 -0.89 -8.99 7.87
C ARG A 145 -0.49 -10.31 7.22
N PRO A 146 -0.41 -11.43 7.98
CA PRO A 146 -0.02 -12.73 7.44
C PRO A 146 -0.79 -13.10 6.17
N GLU A 147 -2.12 -12.92 6.15
CA GLU A 147 -3.00 -13.21 5.02
C GLU A 147 -2.61 -12.47 3.72
N GLU A 148 -1.91 -11.34 3.83
CA GLU A 148 -1.42 -10.58 2.70
C GLU A 148 -0.08 -11.10 2.18
N LEU A 149 0.59 -11.99 2.89
CA LEU A 149 1.84 -12.61 2.45
C LEU A 149 1.60 -13.75 1.46
N ALA A 150 0.46 -14.45 1.55
CA ALA A 150 0.18 -15.56 0.66
C ALA A 150 0.20 -15.11 -0.82
N GLY A 151 0.99 -15.79 -1.64
CA GLY A 151 1.14 -15.50 -3.06
C GLY A 151 2.51 -15.85 -3.61
N THR A 152 2.78 -15.32 -4.81
CA THR A 152 4.03 -15.56 -5.54
C THR A 152 4.88 -14.30 -5.55
N TYR A 153 6.16 -14.43 -5.29
CA TYR A 153 7.15 -13.36 -5.30
C TYR A 153 8.23 -13.69 -6.33
N THR A 154 8.67 -12.70 -7.09
CA THR A 154 9.60 -12.93 -8.19
C THR A 154 10.70 -11.89 -8.27
N GLN A 155 11.84 -12.32 -8.81
CA GLN A 155 12.89 -11.44 -9.32
C GLN A 155 13.41 -12.06 -10.61
N SER A 156 13.42 -11.28 -11.69
CA SER A 156 13.83 -11.74 -13.02
C SER A 156 15.03 -10.98 -13.55
N HIS A 157 16.12 -11.68 -13.85
CA HIS A 157 17.33 -11.11 -14.45
C HIS A 157 17.92 -12.06 -15.50
N GLU A 158 18.74 -11.53 -16.43
CA GLU A 158 19.45 -12.36 -17.43
C GLU A 158 20.39 -13.39 -16.78
N GLU A 159 20.99 -13.03 -15.65
CA GLU A 159 21.93 -13.90 -14.91
C GLU A 159 21.25 -14.98 -14.07
N GLY A 160 19.91 -14.94 -13.96
CA GLY A 160 19.13 -15.88 -13.18
C GLY A 160 17.93 -15.23 -12.51
N SER A 161 16.92 -16.05 -12.29
CA SER A 161 15.65 -15.64 -11.70
C SER A 161 15.30 -16.46 -10.47
N HIS A 162 14.53 -15.83 -9.58
CA HIS A 162 14.06 -16.44 -8.34
C HIS A 162 12.55 -16.32 -8.26
N ILE A 163 11.91 -17.38 -7.77
CA ILE A 163 10.47 -17.45 -7.54
C ILE A 163 10.27 -17.98 -6.13
N LEU A 164 9.58 -17.23 -5.28
CA LEU A 164 9.22 -17.65 -3.93
C LEU A 164 7.70 -17.77 -3.84
N PHE A 165 7.22 -18.94 -3.45
CA PHE A 165 5.83 -19.15 -3.09
C PHE A 165 5.68 -19.07 -1.59
N ILE A 166 4.69 -18.30 -1.15
CA ILE A 166 4.25 -18.23 0.24
C ILE A 166 2.82 -18.73 0.28
N GLY A 167 2.60 -19.83 1.00
CA GLY A 167 1.28 -20.37 1.28
C GLY A 167 0.93 -20.17 2.75
N LEU A 168 -0.36 -19.97 3.01
CA LEU A 168 -0.91 -20.03 4.36
C LEU A 168 -1.83 -21.22 4.48
N LYS A 169 -1.59 -22.05 5.48
CA LYS A 169 -2.51 -23.10 5.89
C LYS A 169 -2.75 -22.97 7.38
N GLU A 170 -3.97 -22.60 7.74
CA GLU A 170 -4.32 -22.22 9.12
C GLU A 170 -3.38 -21.08 9.57
N ASP A 171 -2.62 -21.28 10.65
CA ASP A 171 -1.65 -20.30 11.16
C ASP A 171 -0.20 -20.62 10.77
N THR A 172 0.02 -21.60 9.88
CA THR A 172 1.35 -21.99 9.43
C THR A 172 1.67 -21.41 8.06
N VAL A 173 2.78 -20.68 7.99
CA VAL A 173 3.35 -20.22 6.72
C VAL A 173 4.20 -21.33 6.12
N LYS A 174 3.93 -21.67 4.85
CA LYS A 174 4.79 -22.53 4.04
C LYS A 174 5.48 -21.70 2.99
N ALA A 175 6.77 -21.98 2.75
CA ALA A 175 7.56 -21.24 1.78
C ALA A 175 8.34 -22.21 0.87
N GLU A 176 8.33 -21.94 -0.43
CA GLU A 176 9.13 -22.68 -1.41
C GLU A 176 9.86 -21.71 -2.32
N LEU A 177 11.19 -21.79 -2.38
CA LEU A 177 12.02 -20.96 -3.25
C LEU A 177 12.56 -21.78 -4.41
N PHE A 178 12.36 -21.30 -5.62
CA PHE A 178 12.89 -21.88 -6.84
C PHE A 178 13.88 -20.92 -7.48
N LYS A 179 14.89 -21.49 -8.11
CA LYS A 179 15.90 -20.75 -8.88
C LYS A 179 15.95 -21.33 -10.29
N MET A 180 16.08 -20.43 -11.26
CA MET A 180 16.28 -20.82 -12.65
C MET A 180 17.28 -19.89 -13.34
N ASP A 181 17.86 -20.38 -14.41
CA ASP A 181 18.75 -19.58 -15.26
C ASP A 181 17.94 -18.71 -16.22
N GLY A 182 18.43 -17.49 -16.48
CA GLY A 182 17.79 -16.56 -17.40
C GLY A 182 16.55 -15.86 -16.85
N ILE A 183 15.83 -15.19 -17.75
CA ILE A 183 14.66 -14.36 -17.48
C ILE A 183 13.42 -15.24 -17.25
N LEU A 184 12.54 -14.84 -16.32
CA LEU A 184 11.25 -15.49 -16.12
C LEU A 184 10.39 -15.42 -17.39
N PRO A 185 9.73 -16.52 -17.80
CA PRO A 185 8.78 -16.44 -18.89
C PRO A 185 7.52 -15.68 -18.44
N PRO A 186 6.59 -15.43 -19.37
CA PRO A 186 5.27 -14.93 -19.04
C PRO A 186 4.57 -15.79 -17.96
N ILE A 187 3.83 -15.15 -17.05
CA ILE A 187 3.18 -15.78 -15.88
C ILE A 187 2.30 -16.98 -16.25
N ASN A 188 1.61 -16.93 -17.39
CA ASN A 188 0.76 -18.04 -17.87
C ASN A 188 1.53 -19.31 -18.23
N GLN A 189 2.87 -19.26 -18.31
CA GLN A 189 3.74 -20.42 -18.53
C GLN A 189 4.48 -20.85 -17.26
N LEU A 190 4.32 -20.12 -16.15
CA LEU A 190 5.06 -20.38 -14.92
C LEU A 190 4.75 -21.77 -14.37
N ASN A 191 3.47 -22.19 -14.39
CA ASN A 191 3.04 -23.50 -13.89
C ASN A 191 3.76 -24.67 -14.58
N LEU A 192 3.99 -24.56 -15.90
CA LEU A 192 4.69 -25.59 -16.67
C LEU A 192 6.18 -25.65 -16.32
N LEU A 193 6.80 -24.50 -16.05
CA LEU A 193 8.18 -24.47 -15.56
C LEU A 193 8.30 -25.05 -14.17
N MET A 194 7.38 -24.71 -13.27
CA MET A 194 7.46 -25.13 -11.87
C MET A 194 7.48 -26.65 -11.73
N ALA A 195 6.74 -27.36 -12.59
CA ALA A 195 6.71 -28.82 -12.59
C ALA A 195 8.07 -29.48 -12.90
N ALA A 196 9.01 -28.75 -13.50
CA ALA A 196 10.34 -29.23 -13.86
C ALA A 196 11.46 -28.72 -12.93
N LEU A 197 11.14 -27.85 -11.96
CA LEU A 197 12.11 -27.28 -11.04
C LEU A 197 12.01 -27.95 -9.67
N GLU A 198 13.16 -28.18 -9.04
CA GLU A 198 13.22 -28.63 -7.65
C GLU A 198 13.27 -27.42 -6.71
N PRO A 199 12.46 -27.38 -5.64
CA PRO A 199 12.49 -26.31 -4.67
C PRO A 199 13.79 -26.37 -3.85
N GLN A 200 14.33 -25.20 -3.54
CA GLN A 200 15.37 -25.05 -2.53
C GLN A 200 14.76 -25.25 -1.14
N PRO A 201 15.46 -25.95 -0.23
CA PRO A 201 14.95 -26.21 1.11
C PRO A 201 14.86 -24.91 1.90
N LEU A 202 13.63 -24.52 2.25
CA LEU A 202 13.34 -23.42 3.15
C LEU A 202 12.87 -23.86 4.54
N ASP A 203 12.58 -25.15 4.72
CA ASP A 203 12.08 -25.66 6.00
C ASP A 203 13.21 -25.90 7.03
N PRO A 204 13.04 -25.42 8.27
CA PRO A 204 11.88 -24.69 8.77
C PRO A 204 11.87 -23.21 8.32
N PHE A 205 10.69 -22.70 7.94
CA PHE A 205 10.46 -21.28 7.67
C PHE A 205 9.73 -20.63 8.86
N ASP A 206 10.49 -19.99 9.74
CA ASP A 206 9.98 -19.40 10.98
C ASP A 206 9.66 -17.91 10.76
N LEU A 207 8.37 -17.57 10.63
CA LEU A 207 7.88 -16.20 10.46
C LEU A 207 7.40 -15.64 11.79
N ASN A 208 7.97 -14.51 12.20
CA ASN A 208 7.46 -13.71 13.30
C ASN A 208 6.37 -12.74 12.79
N ILE A 209 5.12 -13.05 13.11
CA ILE A 209 3.94 -12.28 12.68
C ILE A 209 3.85 -10.87 13.27
N ASN A 210 4.65 -10.52 14.29
CA ASN A 210 4.60 -9.18 14.89
C ASN A 210 5.44 -8.16 14.11
N ASN A 211 6.51 -8.63 13.45
CA ASN A 211 7.46 -7.76 12.77
C ASN A 211 7.78 -8.20 11.33
N MET A 212 7.11 -9.25 10.85
CA MET A 212 7.28 -9.83 9.51
C MET A 212 8.69 -10.32 9.20
N HIS A 213 9.55 -10.49 10.20
CA HIS A 213 10.85 -11.11 10.03
C HIS A 213 10.72 -12.62 9.91
N PHE A 214 11.51 -13.22 9.03
CA PHE A 214 11.57 -14.67 8.90
C PHE A 214 13.00 -15.20 9.00
N ARG A 215 13.13 -16.45 9.43
CA ARG A 215 14.37 -17.22 9.42
C ARG A 215 14.16 -18.55 8.70
N CYS A 216 15.10 -18.93 7.85
CA CYS A 216 15.10 -20.18 7.10
C CYS A 216 16.55 -20.69 6.92
N PRO A 217 16.76 -21.90 6.36
CA PRO A 217 18.10 -22.42 6.06
C PRO A 217 18.96 -21.53 5.16
N LEU A 218 18.35 -20.67 4.34
CA LEU A 218 19.06 -19.70 3.49
C LEU A 218 19.39 -18.39 4.21
N GLY A 219 19.05 -18.27 5.49
CA GLY A 219 19.33 -17.11 6.32
C GLY A 219 18.09 -16.38 6.83
N GLU A 220 18.28 -15.10 7.15
CA GLU A 220 17.25 -14.22 7.71
C GLU A 220 16.73 -13.22 6.67
N GLY A 221 15.49 -12.79 6.85
CA GLY A 221 14.84 -11.82 5.98
C GLY A 221 13.62 -11.16 6.61
N GLU A 222 12.89 -10.41 5.79
CA GLU A 222 11.64 -9.78 6.19
C GLU A 222 10.68 -9.62 5.01
N PHE A 223 9.39 -9.50 5.32
CA PHE A 223 8.42 -8.93 4.39
C PHE A 223 8.21 -7.45 4.68
N ALA A 224 8.20 -6.64 3.62
CA ALA A 224 7.96 -5.21 3.71
C ALA A 224 6.95 -4.76 2.66
N ARG A 225 6.17 -3.72 2.96
CA ARG A 225 5.34 -3.04 1.97
C ARG A 225 6.17 -1.93 1.34
N THR A 226 6.15 -1.86 0.03
CA THR A 226 6.67 -0.73 -0.75
C THR A 226 5.56 -0.15 -1.63
N ASP A 227 5.81 0.95 -2.32
CA ASP A 227 4.83 1.66 -3.17
C ASP A 227 4.06 0.69 -4.09
N GLY A 228 2.87 0.27 -3.65
CA GLY A 228 1.95 -0.60 -4.38
C GLY A 228 2.22 -2.12 -4.33
N SER A 229 3.24 -2.63 -3.61
CA SER A 229 3.50 -4.07 -3.54
C SER A 229 4.08 -4.54 -2.20
N ILE A 230 4.09 -5.85 -2.00
CA ILE A 230 4.74 -6.52 -0.87
C ILE A 230 6.01 -7.16 -1.41
N VAL A 231 7.10 -7.05 -0.66
CA VAL A 231 8.39 -7.63 -1.04
C VAL A 231 8.89 -8.57 0.03
N ALA A 232 9.55 -9.65 -0.39
CA ALA A 232 10.34 -10.51 0.47
C ALA A 232 11.81 -10.14 0.28
N ILE A 233 12.51 -9.86 1.38
CA ILE A 233 13.91 -9.43 1.36
C ILE A 233 14.73 -10.43 2.17
N PHE A 234 15.59 -11.19 1.50
CA PHE A 234 16.60 -12.03 2.16
C PHE A 234 17.86 -11.20 2.37
N ARG A 235 18.36 -11.15 3.61
CA ARG A 235 19.48 -10.28 4.02
C ARG A 235 20.84 -11.00 4.08
N ASP A 236 20.86 -12.30 3.85
CA ASP A 236 22.00 -13.18 4.09
C ASP A 236 23.06 -13.22 2.96
N GLU A 237 24.28 -13.64 3.30
CA GLU A 237 25.44 -13.80 2.42
C GLU A 237 25.28 -14.88 1.34
N HIS A 238 24.32 -15.80 1.50
CA HIS A 238 23.99 -16.83 0.49
C HIS A 238 23.73 -16.24 -0.92
N PHE A 239 23.37 -14.96 -1.00
CA PHE A 239 23.17 -14.22 -2.24
C PHE A 239 24.37 -13.34 -2.65
N LYS A 240 25.60 -13.79 -2.36
CA LYS A 240 26.86 -13.12 -2.76
C LYS A 240 26.98 -11.69 -2.21
N GLY A 241 26.51 -11.47 -0.99
CA GLY A 241 26.59 -10.17 -0.30
C GLY A 241 25.65 -9.09 -0.85
N ARG A 242 24.66 -9.46 -1.68
CA ARG A 242 23.56 -8.56 -2.07
C ARG A 242 22.24 -9.13 -1.56
N PRO A 243 21.38 -8.31 -0.93
CA PRO A 243 20.05 -8.78 -0.53
C PRO A 243 19.27 -9.29 -1.75
N LEU A 244 18.67 -10.47 -1.65
CA LEU A 244 17.71 -10.93 -2.64
C LEU A 244 16.36 -10.30 -2.32
N ARG A 245 15.90 -9.41 -3.20
CA ARG A 245 14.60 -8.74 -3.11
C ARG A 245 13.66 -9.33 -4.15
N LEU A 246 12.56 -9.93 -3.70
CA LEU A 246 11.52 -10.53 -4.52
C LEU A 246 10.23 -9.72 -4.39
N GLU A 247 9.60 -9.38 -5.49
CA GLU A 247 8.38 -8.57 -5.51
C GLU A 247 7.15 -9.46 -5.70
N LYS A 248 6.11 -9.24 -4.89
CA LYS A 248 4.86 -9.98 -5.02
C LYS A 248 4.21 -9.64 -6.35
N ILE A 249 3.94 -10.66 -7.15
CA ILE A 249 3.17 -10.48 -8.37
C ILE A 249 1.68 -10.43 -8.02
N LEU A 250 1.00 -9.39 -8.48
CA LEU A 250 -0.45 -9.30 -8.44
C LEU A 250 -1.00 -10.25 -9.50
N SER A 251 -1.31 -11.48 -9.08
CA SER A 251 -1.88 -12.52 -9.91
C SER A 251 -3.23 -12.88 -9.33
N GLU A 252 -4.31 -12.72 -10.10
CA GLU A 252 -5.65 -13.21 -9.69
C GLU A 252 -5.73 -14.75 -9.71
N ASP A 253 -4.73 -15.45 -10.25
CA ASP A 253 -4.90 -16.82 -10.76
C ASP A 253 -3.90 -17.88 -10.25
N TYR A 254 -2.94 -17.55 -9.37
CA TYR A 254 -2.01 -18.57 -8.85
C TYR A 254 -2.40 -19.04 -7.45
N SER A 255 -3.03 -20.21 -7.38
CA SER A 255 -3.10 -21.04 -6.18
C SER A 255 -2.03 -22.14 -6.29
N PRO A 256 -1.20 -22.39 -5.26
CA PRO A 256 -0.28 -23.51 -5.28
C PRO A 256 -1.06 -24.83 -5.45
N PRO A 257 -0.46 -25.84 -6.10
CA PRO A 257 -1.09 -27.14 -6.25
C PRO A 257 -1.43 -27.72 -4.87
N VAL A 258 -2.69 -28.15 -4.70
CA VAL A 258 -3.13 -28.85 -3.50
C VAL A 258 -2.53 -30.25 -3.54
N GLU A 259 -1.61 -30.54 -2.63
CA GLU A 259 -1.23 -31.93 -2.30
C GLU A 259 -2.37 -32.67 -1.60
#